data_AF-A0A939X3G2-F1
#
_entry.id   AF-A0A939X3G2-F1
#
_cell.length_a   1.000
_cell.length_b   1.000
_cell.length_c   1.000
_cell.angle_alpha   90.00
_cell.angle_beta   90.00
_cell.angle_gamma   90.00
#
_symmetry.space_group_name_H-M   'P 1'
#
loop_
_entity.id
_entity.type
_entity.pdbx_description
1 polymer ?
#
loop_
_entity_poly.entity_id
_entity_poly.type
_entity_poly.pdbx_seq_one_letter_code
_entity_poly.pdbx_strand_id
1 'polypeptide(L)'
;MAKKKFSLDYILNKLEECEKRLYSVDNNLRYIKALQCFKLWLDRLDAFYQSSAYHTAYFTTGAGYSTYERVLNSIQAYRYGERPF
;
A
#
# COMPACT_ATOMS: atom_id res chain seq x y z
N MET A 1 22.04 1.71 0.68
CA MET A 1 21.66 1.06 -0.60
C MET A 1 20.70 1.98 -1.35
N ALA A 2 21.00 2.37 -2.59
CA ALA A 2 20.09 3.19 -3.38
C ALA A 2 18.84 2.37 -3.75
N LYS A 3 17.65 2.94 -3.52
CA LYS A 3 16.39 2.32 -3.94
C LYS A 3 16.39 2.25 -5.49
N LYS A 4 16.19 1.07 -6.09
CA LYS A 4 15.91 0.95 -7.53
C LYS A 4 14.65 1.75 -7.89
N LYS A 5 14.75 2.63 -8.89
CA LYS A 5 13.63 3.38 -9.47
C LYS A 5 12.94 2.50 -10.52
N PHE A 6 11.62 2.36 -10.40
CA PHE A 6 10.75 1.71 -11.38
C PHE A 6 9.93 2.78 -12.08
N SER A 7 9.39 2.50 -13.27
CA SER A 7 8.46 3.43 -13.94
C SER A 7 7.20 3.63 -13.10
N LEU A 8 6.55 4.78 -13.27
CA LEU A 8 5.32 5.12 -12.56
C LEU A 8 4.23 4.08 -12.85
N ASP A 9 3.99 3.76 -14.11
CA ASP A 9 2.98 2.77 -14.52
C ASP A 9 3.20 1.39 -13.89
N TYR A 10 4.46 0.99 -13.76
CA TYR A 10 4.80 -0.27 -13.11
C TYR A 10 4.46 -0.24 -11.61
N ILE A 11 4.76 0.87 -10.92
CA ILE A 11 4.38 1.04 -9.51
C ILE A 11 2.86 1.03 -9.37
N LEU A 12 2.12 1.77 -10.21
CA LEU A 12 0.67 1.83 -10.16
C LEU A 12 0.02 0.46 -10.39
N ASN A 13 0.51 -0.29 -11.39
CA ASN A 13 0.06 -1.65 -11.64
C ASN A 13 0.30 -2.56 -10.42
N LYS A 14 1.43 -2.41 -9.74
CA LYS A 14 1.73 -3.19 -8.53
C LYS A 14 0.86 -2.79 -7.34
N LEU A 15 0.51 -1.51 -7.19
CA LEU A 15 -0.43 -1.05 -6.17
C LEU A 15 -1.81 -1.65 -6.38
N GLU A 16 -2.34 -1.62 -7.60
CA GLU A 16 -3.62 -2.22 -7.96
C GLU A 16 -3.62 -3.75 -7.72
N GLU A 17 -2.54 -4.45 -8.07
CA GLU A 17 -2.40 -5.87 -7.79
C GLU A 17 -2.39 -6.18 -6.29
N CYS A 18 -1.63 -5.43 -5.46
CA CYS A 18 -1.62 -5.68 -4.01
C CYS A 18 -3.01 -5.36 -3.41
N GLU A 19 -3.70 -4.32 -3.88
CA GLU A 19 -5.06 -3.97 -3.44
C GLU A 19 -6.08 -5.07 -3.74
N LYS A 20 -6.13 -5.56 -4.99
CA LYS A 20 -7.02 -6.69 -5.37
C LYS A 20 -6.74 -7.94 -4.54
N ARG A 21 -5.49 -8.17 -4.15
CA ARG A 21 -5.12 -9.29 -3.28
C ARG A 21 -5.69 -9.13 -1.87
N LEU A 22 -5.78 -7.92 -1.32
CA LEU A 22 -6.35 -7.72 0.01
C LEU A 22 -7.80 -8.23 0.09
N TYR A 23 -8.59 -7.99 -0.95
CA TYR A 23 -10.01 -8.38 -1.01
C TYR A 23 -10.25 -9.87 -1.37
N SER A 24 -9.22 -10.61 -1.79
CA SER A 24 -9.37 -11.99 -2.29
C SER A 24 -8.67 -13.06 -1.43
N VAL A 25 -7.89 -12.66 -0.44
CA VAL A 25 -7.12 -13.60 0.39
C VAL A 25 -7.95 -14.14 1.56
N ASP A 26 -8.03 -15.46 1.63
CA ASP A 26 -8.79 -16.22 2.64
C ASP A 26 -8.03 -16.38 3.97
N ASN A 27 -6.70 -16.33 3.94
CA ASN A 27 -5.87 -16.61 5.12
C ASN A 27 -5.01 -15.42 5.56
N ASN A 28 -4.71 -15.43 6.86
CA ASN A 28 -3.99 -14.38 7.56
C ASN A 28 -2.57 -14.14 7.02
N LEU A 29 -1.86 -15.19 6.58
CA LEU A 29 -0.50 -15.04 6.05
C LEU A 29 -0.50 -14.34 4.69
N ARG A 30 -1.45 -14.66 3.82
CA ARG A 30 -1.59 -13.98 2.53
C ARG A 30 -2.06 -12.54 2.70
N TYR A 31 -2.93 -12.27 3.67
CA TYR A 31 -3.36 -10.91 4.03
C TYR A 31 -2.19 -10.01 4.43
N ILE A 32 -1.37 -10.42 5.42
CA ILE A 32 -0.23 -9.60 5.84
C ILE A 32 0.82 -9.43 4.74
N LYS A 33 1.04 -10.46 3.91
CA LYS A 33 1.92 -10.36 2.73
C LYS A 33 1.41 -9.36 1.71
N ALA A 34 0.09 -9.30 1.47
CA ALA A 34 -0.52 -8.31 0.59
C ALA A 34 -0.39 -6.89 1.16
N LEU A 35 -0.57 -6.69 2.46
CA LEU A 35 -0.34 -5.39 3.12
C LEU A 35 1.12 -4.95 3.04
N GLN A 36 2.08 -5.86 3.29
CA GLN A 36 3.51 -5.57 3.19
C GLN A 36 3.94 -5.25 1.74
N CYS A 37 3.38 -5.96 0.76
CA CYS A 37 3.50 -5.65 -0.68
C CYS A 37 3.02 -4.23 -0.97
N PHE A 38 1.82 -3.89 -0.49
CA PHE A 38 1.21 -2.59 -0.74
C PHE A 38 2.05 -1.47 -0.13
N LYS A 39 2.45 -1.60 1.14
CA LYS A 39 3.33 -0.65 1.82
C LYS A 39 4.63 -0.43 1.05
N LEU A 40 5.27 -1.52 0.59
CA LEU A 40 6.52 -1.44 -0.15
C LEU A 40 6.38 -0.57 -1.41
N TRP A 41 5.31 -0.75 -2.19
CA TRP A 41 5.09 0.01 -3.41
C TRP A 41 4.68 1.45 -3.13
N LEU A 42 3.93 1.71 -2.06
CA LEU A 42 3.65 3.06 -1.60
C LEU A 42 4.95 3.79 -1.19
N ASP A 43 5.84 3.14 -0.44
CA ASP A 43 7.15 3.69 -0.07
C ASP A 43 8.07 3.94 -1.31
N ARG A 44 7.76 3.33 -2.46
CA ARG A 44 8.45 3.60 -3.75
C ARG A 44 7.80 4.76 -4.48
N LEU A 45 6.47 4.87 -4.47
CA LEU A 45 5.74 6.02 -5.00
C LEU A 45 6.18 7.30 -4.28
N ASP A 46 6.24 7.26 -2.95
CA ASP A 46 6.70 8.36 -2.10
C ASP A 46 8.17 8.73 -2.34
N ALA A 47 9.03 7.75 -2.60
CA ALA A 47 10.45 8.03 -2.83
C ALA A 47 10.76 8.67 -4.18
N PHE A 48 9.93 8.42 -5.21
CA PHE A 48 10.29 8.75 -6.60
C PHE A 48 9.30 9.66 -7.32
N TYR A 49 8.08 9.83 -6.82
CA TYR A 49 6.97 10.42 -7.57
C TYR A 49 6.09 11.34 -6.70
N GLN A 50 6.67 12.07 -5.74
CA GLN A 50 5.96 12.97 -4.81
C GLN A 50 5.12 14.05 -5.51
N SER A 51 5.54 14.51 -6.68
CA SER A 51 4.82 15.53 -7.46
C SER A 51 3.75 14.95 -8.38
N SER A 52 3.49 13.64 -8.35
CA SER A 52 2.47 13.00 -9.19
C SER A 52 1.08 13.13 -8.56
N ALA A 53 0.04 13.26 -9.38
CA ALA A 53 -1.35 13.24 -8.89
C ALA A 53 -1.70 11.94 -8.16
N TYR A 54 -1.04 10.83 -8.52
CA TYR A 54 -1.20 9.54 -7.85
C TYR A 54 -0.65 9.57 -6.42
N HIS A 55 0.45 10.28 -6.17
CA HIS A 55 0.94 10.45 -4.80
C HIS A 55 -0.12 11.12 -3.94
N THR A 56 -0.71 12.23 -4.41
CA THR A 56 -1.84 12.86 -3.72
C THR A 56 -2.97 11.88 -3.45
N ALA A 57 -3.37 11.06 -4.44
CA ALA A 57 -4.45 10.09 -4.29
C ALA A 57 -4.18 9.01 -3.21
N TYR A 58 -2.94 8.58 -3.02
CA TYR A 58 -2.59 7.53 -2.06
C TYR A 58 -2.21 8.07 -0.67
N PHE A 59 -1.69 9.30 -0.59
CA PHE A 59 -1.09 9.88 0.62
C PHE A 59 -1.91 11.01 1.22
N THR A 60 -2.84 11.61 0.48
CA THR A 60 -3.70 12.68 1.01
C THR A 60 -5.04 12.10 1.45
N THR A 61 -5.52 12.55 2.59
CA THR A 61 -6.82 12.18 3.15
C THR A 61 -7.89 13.18 2.70
N GLY A 62 -9.07 12.67 2.32
CA GLY A 62 -10.27 13.48 2.05
C GLY A 62 -11.22 13.60 3.27
N ALA A 63 -11.35 12.52 4.04
CA ALA A 63 -12.04 12.46 5.33
C ALA A 63 -11.65 11.14 6.04
N GLY A 64 -10.77 11.20 7.05
CA GLY A 64 -10.25 10.02 7.76
C GLY A 64 -8.79 9.70 7.41
N TYR A 65 -8.47 8.43 7.21
CA TYR A 65 -7.11 7.96 6.88
C TYR A 65 -6.90 7.89 5.37
N SER A 66 -5.76 8.38 4.89
CA SER A 66 -5.24 8.12 3.55
C SER A 66 -5.05 6.61 3.30
N THR A 67 -4.93 6.20 2.05
CA THR A 67 -4.66 4.78 1.71
C THR A 67 -3.37 4.30 2.38
N TYR A 68 -2.33 5.14 2.41
CA TYR A 68 -1.08 4.82 3.11
C TYR A 68 -1.29 4.56 4.60
N GLU A 69 -1.99 5.47 5.29
CA GLU A 69 -2.29 5.31 6.72
C GLU A 69 -3.15 4.09 7.00
N ARG A 70 -4.15 3.80 6.16
CA ARG A 70 -4.96 2.59 6.27
C ARG A 70 -4.09 1.33 6.19
N VAL A 71 -3.13 1.28 5.27
CA VAL A 71 -2.20 0.14 5.14
C VAL A 71 -1.35 0.00 6.42
N LEU A 72 -0.79 1.10 6.95
CA LEU A 72 -0.01 1.06 8.18
C LEU A 72 -0.85 0.59 9.38
N ASN A 73 -2.04 1.16 9.55
CA ASN A 73 -2.97 0.80 10.61
C ASN A 73 -3.38 -0.68 10.51
N SER A 74 -3.55 -1.20 9.31
CA SER A 74 -3.91 -2.61 9.09
C SER A 74 -2.77 -3.57 9.40
N ILE A 75 -1.52 -3.18 9.09
CA ILE A 75 -0.34 -3.95 9.51
C ILE A 75 -0.23 -3.98 11.03
N GLN A 76 -0.54 -2.85 11.69
CA GLN A 76 -0.54 -2.77 13.15
C GLN A 76 -1.68 -3.61 13.76
N ALA A 77 -2.90 -3.51 13.22
CA ALA A 77 -4.08 -4.26 13.65
C ALA A 77 -3.88 -5.79 13.48
N TYR A 78 -3.19 -6.21 12.42
CA TYR A 78 -2.82 -7.61 12.20
C TYR A 78 -2.03 -8.21 13.37
N ARG A 79 -1.21 -7.42 14.07
CA ARG A 79 -0.47 -7.88 15.27
C ARG A 79 -1.39 -8.30 16.41
N TYR A 80 -2.64 -7.83 16.39
CA TYR A 80 -3.70 -8.16 17.34
C TYR A 80 -4.72 -9.16 16.77
N GLY A 81 -4.47 -9.72 15.58
CA GLY A 81 -5.35 -10.71 14.94
C GLY A 81 -6.48 -10.13 14.08
N GLU A 82 -6.50 -8.82 13.86
CA GLU A 82 -7.55 -8.13 13.11
C GLU A 82 -7.25 -8.02 11.60
N ARG A 83 -8.30 -7.87 10.79
CA ARG A 83 -8.26 -7.66 9.32
C ARG A 83 -9.20 -6.53 8.90
N PRO A 84 -8.80 -5.25 9.05
CA PRO A 84 -9.68 -4.11 8.85
C PRO A 84 -9.80 -3.62 7.38
N PHE A 85 -9.20 -4.33 6.41
CA PHE A 85 -9.39 -4.10 4.97
C PHE A 85 -10.36 -5.12 4.39
#